data_AF-A0A357L3B1-F1
#
_entry.id   AF-A0A357L3B1-F1
#
_cell.length_a   1.000
_cell.length_b   1.000
_cell.length_c   1.000
_cell.angle_alpha   90.00
_cell.angle_beta   90.00
_cell.angle_gamma   90.00
#
_symmetry.space_group_name_H-M   'P 1'
#
loop_
_entity.id
_entity.type
_entity.pdbx_description
1 polymer ?
#
loop_
_entity_poly.entity_id
_entity_poly.type
_entity_poly.pdbx_seq_one_letter_code
_entity_poly.pdbx_strand_id
1 'polypeptide(L)' 'MGAADQKLINSGFSAKSTAAEVVRGVDLSGKSAIVTGGYSGIGVETARALASAGAEVMVPARDVAKAKAALAGV' A
#
# COMPACT_ATOMS: atom_id res chain seq x y z
N MET A 1 -23.16 -6.01 -4.06
CA MET A 1 -21.84 -6.29 -4.66
C MET A 1 -21.42 -7.68 -4.21
N GLY A 2 -21.65 -8.67 -5.06
CA GLY A 2 -21.14 -10.03 -4.89
C GLY A 2 -19.99 -10.31 -5.87
N ALA A 3 -19.28 -11.41 -5.68
CA ALA A 3 -18.19 -11.82 -6.58
C ALA A 3 -18.65 -12.01 -8.04
N ALA A 4 -19.94 -12.34 -8.26
CA ALA A 4 -20.54 -12.46 -9.59
C ALA A 4 -20.64 -11.12 -10.35
N ASP A 5 -20.55 -9.99 -9.65
CA ASP A 5 -20.62 -8.64 -10.25
C ASP A 5 -19.23 -8.16 -10.72
N GLN A 6 -18.14 -8.83 -10.32
CA GLN A 6 -16.78 -8.45 -10.69
C GLN A 6 -16.40 -9.04 -12.05
N LYS A 7 -16.02 -8.17 -12.99
CA LYS A 7 -15.41 -8.56 -14.27
C LYS A 7 -13.90 -8.41 -14.20
N LEU A 8 -13.16 -9.38 -14.76
CA LEU A 8 -11.70 -9.29 -14.87
C LEU A 8 -11.33 -8.10 -15.76
N ILE A 9 -10.39 -7.28 -15.28
CA ILE A 9 -9.86 -6.12 -16.00
C ILE A 9 -8.52 -6.41 -16.68
N ASN A 10 -8.10 -7.68 -16.74
CA ASN A 10 -6.84 -8.13 -17.35
C ASN A 10 -5.62 -7.31 -16.90
N SER A 11 -5.51 -6.99 -15.61
CA SER A 11 -4.45 -6.15 -15.06
C SER A 11 -3.04 -6.77 -15.10
N GLY A 12 -2.91 -8.05 -15.43
CA GLY A 12 -1.65 -8.79 -15.38
C GLY A 12 -1.23 -9.24 -13.96
N PHE A 13 -1.99 -8.85 -12.94
CA PHE A 13 -1.77 -9.27 -11.55
C PHE A 13 -2.71 -10.42 -11.15
N SER A 14 -2.25 -11.27 -10.23
CA SER A 14 -3.03 -12.39 -9.69
C SER A 14 -3.27 -12.21 -8.20
N ALA A 15 -4.07 -13.09 -7.60
CA ALA A 15 -4.28 -13.12 -6.15
C ALA A 15 -2.98 -13.31 -5.33
N LYS A 16 -1.87 -13.73 -5.98
CA LYS A 16 -0.57 -13.94 -5.34
C LYS A 16 0.41 -12.78 -5.56
N SER A 17 0.05 -11.78 -6.36
CA SER A 17 0.92 -10.64 -6.61
C SER A 17 1.11 -9.82 -5.34
N THR A 18 2.36 -9.47 -5.04
CA THR A 18 2.72 -8.66 -3.87
C THR A 18 2.56 -7.17 -4.17
N ALA A 19 2.44 -6.35 -3.12
CA ALA A 19 2.39 -4.89 -3.28
C ALA A 19 3.65 -4.34 -3.99
N ALA A 20 4.82 -4.91 -3.67
CA ALA A 20 6.09 -4.55 -4.32
C ALA A 20 6.11 -4.87 -5.82
N GLU A 21 5.54 -6.01 -6.24
CA GLU A 21 5.42 -6.35 -7.66
C GLU A 21 4.47 -5.42 -8.40
N VAL A 22 3.39 -4.98 -7.75
CA VAL A 22 2.39 -4.08 -8.33
C VAL A 22 2.98 -2.70 -8.63
N VAL A 23 3.85 -2.19 -7.77
CA VAL A 23 4.48 -0.87 -7.95
C VAL A 23 5.81 -0.92 -8.72
N ARG A 24 6.27 -2.10 -9.14
CA ARG A 24 7.58 -2.24 -9.80
C ARG A 24 7.64 -1.43 -11.09
N GLY A 25 8.62 -0.52 -11.17
CA GLY A 25 8.82 0.37 -12.31
C GLY A 25 7.91 1.59 -12.34
N VAL A 26 7.09 1.80 -11.30
CA VAL A 26 6.29 3.02 -11.12
C VAL A 26 7.12 4.02 -10.34
N ASP A 27 7.24 5.24 -10.87
CA ASP A 27 7.84 6.37 -10.15
C ASP A 27 6.75 7.27 -9.56
N LEU A 28 6.71 7.35 -8.24
CA LEU A 28 5.79 8.19 -7.47
C LEU A 28 6.49 9.39 -6.84
N SER A 29 7.71 9.73 -7.26
CA SER A 29 8.44 10.90 -6.78
C SER A 29 7.60 12.17 -6.90
N GLY A 30 7.58 12.96 -5.82
CA GLY A 30 6.80 14.19 -5.72
C GLY A 30 5.28 13.97 -5.65
N LYS A 31 4.82 12.74 -5.34
CA LYS A 31 3.43 12.46 -5.01
C LYS A 31 3.30 12.20 -3.51
N SER A 32 2.19 12.64 -2.94
CA SER A 32 1.83 12.33 -1.55
C SER A 32 0.68 11.33 -1.53
N ALA A 33 0.72 10.36 -0.62
CA ALA A 33 -0.29 9.33 -0.47
C ALA A 33 -0.72 9.18 0.99
N ILE A 34 -2.04 9.21 1.24
CA ILE A 34 -2.59 8.95 2.58
C ILE A 34 -3.05 7.49 2.62
N VAL A 35 -2.44 6.69 3.51
CA VAL A 35 -2.81 5.27 3.70
C VAL A 35 -3.54 5.10 5.02
N THR A 36 -4.87 5.10 4.97
CA THR A 36 -5.70 4.80 6.15
C THR A 36 -5.51 3.33 6.56
N GLY A 37 -5.35 3.09 7.86
CA GLY A 37 -5.00 1.75 8.34
C GLY A 37 -3.60 1.28 7.94
N GLY A 38 -2.73 2.19 7.45
CA GLY A 38 -1.39 1.89 6.94
C GLY A 38 -0.41 1.28 7.95
N TYR A 39 -0.80 1.16 9.22
CA TYR A 39 0.00 0.53 10.29
C TYR A 39 -0.51 -0.85 10.71
N SER A 40 -1.35 -1.50 9.88
CA SER A 40 -1.89 -2.84 10.18
C SER A 40 -2.16 -3.67 8.92
N GLY A 41 -1.98 -4.99 9.02
CA GLY A 41 -2.30 -5.94 7.96
C GLY A 41 -1.72 -5.54 6.61
N ILE A 42 -2.54 -5.59 5.56
CA ILE A 42 -2.15 -5.18 4.21
C ILE A 42 -1.79 -3.69 4.09
N GLY A 43 -2.23 -2.86 5.03
CA GLY A 43 -1.89 -1.43 5.04
C GLY A 43 -0.39 -1.17 5.22
N VAL A 44 0.32 -2.02 5.98
CA VAL A 44 1.78 -1.92 6.15
C VAL A 44 2.48 -2.17 4.82
N GLU A 45 2.09 -3.22 4.11
CA GLU A 45 2.66 -3.55 2.80
C GLU A 45 2.34 -2.48 1.76
N THR A 46 1.14 -1.90 1.79
CA THR A 46 0.76 -0.77 0.93
C THR A 46 1.63 0.45 1.21
N ALA A 47 1.81 0.83 2.49
CA ALA A 47 2.64 1.96 2.87
C ALA A 47 4.10 1.76 2.44
N ARG A 48 4.65 0.56 2.69
CA ARG A 48 6.01 0.16 2.29
C ARG A 48 6.20 0.24 0.78
N ALA A 49 5.27 -0.32 0.01
CA ALA A 49 5.38 -0.34 -1.45
C ALA A 49 5.33 1.09 -2.03
N LEU A 50 4.39 1.92 -1.60
CA LEU A 50 4.27 3.30 -2.07
C LEU A 50 5.50 4.15 -1.72
N ALA A 51 6.00 4.03 -0.49
CA ALA A 51 7.23 4.70 -0.07
C ALA A 51 8.44 4.23 -0.91
N SER A 52 8.56 2.93 -1.17
CA SER A 52 9.65 2.37 -2.00
C SER A 52 9.61 2.85 -3.45
N ALA A 53 8.44 3.26 -3.95
CA ALA A 53 8.25 3.85 -5.27
C ALA A 53 8.47 5.37 -5.28
N GLY A 54 8.86 5.99 -4.15
CA GLY A 54 9.20 7.41 -4.06
C GLY A 54 8.06 8.34 -3.59
N ALA A 55 6.91 7.79 -3.19
CA ALA A 55 5.83 8.61 -2.63
C ALA A 55 6.15 9.10 -1.21
N GLU A 56 5.70 10.30 -0.88
CA GLU A 56 5.58 10.75 0.51
C GLU A 56 4.32 10.13 1.13
N VAL A 57 4.49 9.22 2.08
CA VAL A 57 3.37 8.46 2.65
C VAL A 57 2.98 8.99 4.03
N MET A 58 1.72 9.44 4.16
CA MET A 58 1.12 9.80 5.45
C MET A 58 0.21 8.68 5.96
N VAL A 59 0.49 8.20 7.17
CA VAL A 59 -0.32 7.16 7.82
C VAL A 59 -1.04 7.75 9.05
N PRO A 60 -2.33 8.11 8.96
CA PRO A 60 -3.08 8.54 10.11
C PRO A 60 -3.28 7.38 11.09
N ALA A 61 -2.98 7.61 12.36
CA ALA A 61 -3.06 6.61 13.41
C ALA A 61 -3.76 7.15 14.66
N ARG A 62 -4.59 6.30 15.28
CA ARG A 62 -5.17 6.56 16.60
C ARG A 62 -4.15 6.31 17.72
N ASP A 63 -3.29 5.31 17.51
CA ASP A 63 -2.16 4.98 18.36
C ASP A 63 -0.86 5.17 17.58
N VAL A 64 -0.20 6.30 17.82
CA VAL A 64 1.02 6.69 17.11
C VAL A 64 2.21 5.80 17.49
N ALA A 65 2.28 5.32 18.73
CA ALA A 65 3.39 4.48 19.16
C ALA A 65 3.36 3.13 18.45
N LYS A 66 2.17 2.50 18.39
CA LYS A 66 1.96 1.29 17.61
C LYS A 66 2.26 1.50 16.13
N ALA A 67 1.84 2.63 15.56
CA ALA A 67 2.09 2.92 14.16
C ALA A 67 3.58 3.06 13.84
N LYS A 68 4.33 3.77 14.68
CA LYS A 68 5.80 3.89 14.54
C LYS A 68 6.50 2.53 14.61
N ALA A 69 6.08 1.67 15.54
CA ALA A 69 6.65 0.33 15.66
C ALA A 69 6.35 -0.54 14.41
N ALA A 70 5.10 -0.51 13.92
CA ALA A 70 4.70 -1.29 12.75
C ALA A 70 5.37 -0.82 11.45
N LEU A 71 5.70 0.47 11.35
CA LEU A 71 6.35 1.09 10.19
C LEU A 71 7.87 1.24 10.37
N ALA A 72 8.46 0.60 11.37
CA ALA A 72 9.91 0.61 11.53
C ALA A 72 10.59 -0.02 10.29
N GLY A 73 11.38 0.78 9.57
CA GLY A 73 12.06 0.35 8.35
C GLY A 73 11.21 0.39 7.07
N VAL A 74 10.14 1.19 7.08
CA VAL A 74 9.54 1.80 5.88
C VAL A 74 10.17 3.17 5.69
#